data_AF-A0A6G8NKK6-F1
#
_entry.id   AF-A0A6G8NKK6-F1
#
_cell.length_a   1.000
_cell.length_b   1.000
_cell.length_c   1.000
_cell.angle_alpha   90.00
_cell.angle_beta   90.00
_cell.angle_gamma   90.00
#
_symmetry.space_group_name_H-M   'P 1'
#
loop_
_entity.id
_entity.type
_entity.pdbx_description
1 polymer ?
#
loop_
_entity_poly.entity_id
_entity_poly.type
_entity_poly.pdbx_seq_one_letter_code
_entity_poly.pdbx_strand_id
1 'polypeptide(L)'
;MTRQRQRKCLGCGTLFRPDPRNVRHQRYCCQAACRQASKAASQRRWLSRPENQDYFRGAENVVRVQRWRGEHPGYWRHPGSPAPGALQDDCRTQAIEIKEESAFLVGEALQEVLSAQPAVLIGLIAHLTDSALQEDIARSTRRLLQLGKDILSGGREHADQASHLP
;
A
#
# COMPACT_ATOMS: atom_id res chain seq x y z
N MET A 1 8.57 -11.03 -21.01
CA MET A 1 8.81 -9.57 -20.95
C MET A 1 7.72 -8.84 -21.75
N THR A 2 6.80 -8.14 -21.08
CA THR A 2 5.71 -7.40 -21.75
C THR A 2 6.29 -6.19 -22.50
N ARG A 3 6.17 -6.18 -23.84
CA ARG A 3 6.53 -5.02 -24.67
C ARG A 3 5.67 -3.83 -24.26
N GLN A 4 6.24 -2.87 -23.55
CA GLN A 4 5.53 -1.64 -23.19
C GLN A 4 5.31 -0.82 -24.47
N ARG A 5 4.04 -0.61 -24.81
CA ARG A 5 3.64 0.15 -26.00
C ARG A 5 4.08 1.61 -25.87
N GLN A 6 4.81 2.10 -26.86
CA GLN A 6 5.12 3.53 -26.97
C GLN A 6 3.85 4.32 -27.31
N ARG A 7 3.80 5.58 -26.87
CA ARG A 7 2.70 6.52 -27.10
C ARG A 7 3.22 7.83 -27.66
N LYS A 8 2.39 8.53 -28.42
CA LYS A 8 2.70 9.88 -28.90
C LYS A 8 2.43 10.92 -27.80
N CYS A 9 3.41 11.75 -27.49
CA CYS A 9 3.28 12.84 -26.53
C CYS A 9 2.40 13.97 -27.10
N LEU A 10 1.46 14.50 -26.32
CA LEU A 10 0.62 15.63 -26.73
C LEU A 10 1.32 16.99 -26.72
N GLY A 11 2.45 17.11 -26.01
CA GLY A 11 3.25 18.34 -26.00
C GLY A 11 4.16 18.45 -27.22
N CYS A 12 5.19 17.63 -27.29
CA CYS A 12 6.20 17.67 -28.36
C CYS A 12 5.96 16.70 -29.52
N GLY A 13 4.92 15.86 -29.50
CA GLY A 13 4.62 14.93 -30.59
C GLY A 13 5.54 13.70 -30.70
N THR A 14 6.59 13.59 -29.88
CA THR A 14 7.53 12.46 -29.93
C THR A 14 6.93 11.18 -29.34
N LEU A 15 7.40 10.03 -29.81
CA LEU A 15 7.07 8.75 -29.20
C LEU A 15 7.84 8.58 -27.89
N PHE A 16 7.15 8.18 -26.84
CA PHE A 16 7.73 7.92 -25.53
C PHE A 16 7.18 6.63 -24.94
N ARG A 17 7.95 6.03 -24.03
CA ARG A 17 7.52 4.88 -23.22
C ARG A 17 6.85 5.40 -21.94
N PRO A 18 5.55 5.14 -21.71
CA PRO A 18 4.88 5.57 -20.49
C PRO A 18 5.43 4.86 -19.25
N ASP A 19 5.37 5.54 -18.11
CA ASP A 19 5.67 4.97 -16.81
C ASP A 19 4.71 3.80 -16.51
N PRO A 20 5.22 2.60 -16.13
CA PRO A 20 4.40 1.43 -15.80
C PRO A 20 3.28 1.70 -14.79
N ARG A 21 3.51 2.59 -13.82
CA ARG A 21 2.56 2.95 -12.76
C ARG A 21 1.44 3.85 -13.28
N ASN A 22 1.67 4.54 -14.40
CA ASN A 22 0.76 5.54 -14.95
C ASN A 22 0.46 5.32 -16.44
N VAL A 23 0.61 4.10 -16.96
CA VAL A 23 0.45 3.80 -18.39
C VAL A 23 -0.92 4.24 -18.90
N ARG A 24 -1.96 4.07 -18.08
CA ARG A 24 -3.34 4.41 -18.49
C ARG A 24 -3.55 5.92 -18.65
N HIS A 25 -2.96 6.76 -17.79
CA HIS A 25 -3.24 8.20 -17.78
C HIS A 25 -2.11 9.08 -18.34
N GLN A 26 -0.88 8.57 -18.52
CA GLN A 26 0.22 9.39 -19.02
C GLN A 26 0.05 9.70 -20.51
N ARG A 27 -0.15 11.00 -20.80
CA ARG A 27 -0.34 11.56 -22.16
C ARG A 27 0.82 12.44 -22.63
N TYR A 28 1.72 12.80 -21.72
CA TYR A 28 2.88 13.65 -21.98
C TYR A 28 4.16 12.92 -21.58
N CYS A 29 5.25 13.15 -22.32
CA CYS A 29 6.56 12.60 -21.99
C CYS A 29 7.18 13.29 -20.76
N CYS A 30 8.33 12.80 -20.30
CA CYS A 30 9.02 13.30 -19.12
C CYS A 30 9.84 14.59 -19.34
N GLN A 31 9.87 15.14 -20.55
CA GLN A 31 10.55 16.41 -20.82
C GLN A 31 9.92 17.56 -20.02
N ALA A 32 10.74 18.47 -19.49
CA ALA A 32 10.29 19.54 -18.61
C ALA A 32 9.18 20.41 -19.23
N ALA A 33 9.38 20.82 -20.49
CA ALA A 33 8.37 21.59 -21.24
C ALA A 33 7.03 20.83 -21.37
N CYS A 34 7.07 19.52 -21.63
CA CYS A 34 5.88 18.70 -21.72
C CYS A 34 5.19 18.47 -20.37
N ARG A 35 5.95 18.40 -19.27
CA ARG A 35 5.36 18.36 -17.91
C ARG A 35 4.66 19.67 -17.57
N GLN A 36 5.28 20.81 -17.89
CA GLN A 36 4.65 22.13 -17.71
C GLN A 36 3.38 22.26 -18.54
N ALA A 37 3.43 21.85 -19.81
CA ALA A 37 2.26 21.83 -20.70
C ALA A 37 1.13 20.93 -20.14
N SER A 38 1.47 19.75 -19.63
CA SER A 38 0.53 18.84 -18.96
C SER A 38 -0.15 19.49 -17.75
N LYS A 39 0.63 20.12 -16.86
CA LYS A 39 0.12 20.83 -15.68
C LYS A 39 -0.83 21.96 -16.10
N ALA A 40 -0.41 22.79 -17.06
CA ALA A 40 -1.22 23.89 -17.56
C ALA A 40 -2.52 23.42 -18.23
N ALA A 41 -2.48 22.33 -18.99
CA ALA A 41 -3.66 21.74 -19.62
C ALA A 41 -4.64 21.18 -18.58
N SER A 42 -4.14 20.48 -17.56
CA SER A 42 -4.95 19.97 -16.46
C SER A 42 -5.56 21.10 -15.64
N GLN A 43 -4.80 22.15 -15.35
CA GLN A 43 -5.28 23.32 -14.62
C GLN A 43 -6.36 24.07 -15.42
N ARG A 44 -6.18 24.27 -16.73
CA ARG A 44 -7.22 24.85 -17.60
C ARG A 44 -8.51 24.03 -17.59
N ARG A 45 -8.41 22.71 -17.69
CA ARG A 45 -9.59 21.82 -17.66
C ARG A 45 -10.29 21.81 -16.29
N TRP A 46 -9.52 22.01 -15.22
CA TRP A 46 -10.08 22.09 -13.89
C TRP A 46 -10.78 23.44 -13.64
N LEU A 47 -10.15 24.55 -14.07
CA LEU A 47 -10.70 25.91 -13.99
C LEU A 47 -11.87 26.16 -14.95
N SER A 48 -12.03 25.36 -16.02
CA SER A 48 -13.17 25.51 -16.92
C SER A 48 -14.50 25.08 -16.29
N ARG A 49 -14.46 24.40 -15.13
CA ARG A 49 -15.66 24.06 -14.36
C ARG A 49 -16.14 25.30 -13.60
N PRO A 50 -17.42 25.72 -13.72
CA PRO A 50 -17.96 26.90 -13.03
C PRO A 50 -17.62 26.95 -11.54
N GLU A 51 -17.67 25.80 -10.85
CA GLU A 51 -17.43 25.68 -9.41
C GLU A 51 -15.98 26.00 -9.02
N ASN A 52 -15.04 25.92 -9.97
CA ASN A 52 -13.61 26.07 -9.71
C ASN A 52 -13.03 27.39 -10.25
N GLN A 53 -13.81 28.17 -11.02
CA GLN A 53 -13.32 29.37 -11.71
C GLN A 53 -12.67 30.36 -10.75
N ASP A 54 -13.32 30.59 -9.61
CA ASP A 54 -12.87 31.54 -8.60
C ASP A 54 -12.06 30.90 -7.46
N TYR A 55 -11.67 29.63 -7.57
CA TYR A 55 -10.98 28.95 -6.47
C TYR A 55 -9.66 29.62 -6.05
N PHE A 56 -8.95 30.28 -6.96
CA PHE A 56 -7.72 31.02 -6.62
C PHE A 56 -7.94 32.52 -6.40
N ARG A 57 -9.18 33.01 -6.57
CA ARG A 57 -9.52 34.45 -6.54
C ARG A 57 -10.58 34.80 -5.48
N GLY A 58 -11.33 33.82 -4.98
CA GLY A 58 -12.44 34.03 -4.05
C GLY A 58 -11.98 34.43 -2.66
N ALA A 59 -12.70 35.38 -2.06
CA ALA A 59 -12.45 35.88 -0.71
C ALA A 59 -12.44 34.74 0.34
N GLU A 60 -13.25 33.70 0.15
CA GLU A 60 -13.29 32.52 1.01
C GLU A 60 -11.94 31.80 1.10
N ASN A 61 -11.22 31.68 -0.02
CA ASN A 61 -9.90 31.05 -0.03
C ASN A 61 -8.87 31.89 0.70
N VAL A 62 -8.96 33.22 0.59
CA VAL A 62 -8.10 34.15 1.35
C VAL A 62 -8.36 34.01 2.84
N VAL A 63 -9.63 34.06 3.27
CA VAL A 63 -10.03 33.90 4.67
C VAL A 63 -9.59 32.54 5.21
N ARG A 64 -9.79 31.46 4.44
CA ARG A 64 -9.35 30.11 4.81
C ARG A 64 -7.84 30.04 5.03
N VAL A 65 -7.05 30.61 4.13
CA VAL A 65 -5.58 30.64 4.26
C VAL A 65 -5.14 31.50 5.45
N GLN A 66 -5.78 32.64 5.69
CA GLN A 66 -5.50 33.49 6.85
C GLN A 66 -5.80 32.76 8.16
N ARG A 67 -6.97 32.13 8.28
CA ARG A 67 -7.36 31.31 9.44
C ARG A 67 -6.36 30.19 9.69
N TRP A 68 -6.03 29.44 8.64
CA TRP A 68 -5.06 28.35 8.74
C TRP A 68 -3.68 28.85 9.21
N ARG A 69 -3.22 30.01 8.72
CA ARG A 69 -1.96 30.63 9.20
C ARG A 69 -2.03 31.09 10.66
N GLY A 70 -3.19 31.52 11.13
CA GLY A 70 -3.43 31.86 12.53
C GLY A 70 -3.43 30.64 13.45
N GLU A 71 -4.00 29.53 12.99
CA GLU A 71 -4.01 28.24 13.71
C GLU A 71 -2.64 27.53 13.66
N HIS A 72 -1.83 27.78 12.63
CA HIS A 72 -0.50 27.20 12.45
C HIS A 72 0.62 28.26 12.37
N PRO A 73 0.84 29.02 13.45
CA PRO A 73 1.90 30.02 13.48
C PRO A 73 3.28 29.34 13.38
N GLY A 74 4.13 29.86 12.49
CA GLY A 74 5.49 29.32 12.32
C GLY A 74 5.62 28.17 11.31
N TYR A 75 4.52 27.64 10.74
CA TYR A 75 4.59 26.59 9.72
C TYR A 75 5.48 26.97 8.52
N TRP A 76 5.40 28.23 8.06
CA TRP A 76 6.22 28.71 6.93
C TRP A 76 7.65 29.08 7.34
N ARG A 77 7.95 29.09 8.64
CA ARG A 77 9.29 29.35 9.16
C ARG A 77 10.02 28.02 9.26
N HIS A 78 10.45 27.50 8.12
CA HIS A 78 11.48 26.46 8.14
C HIS A 78 12.79 27.13 8.60
N PRO A 79 13.41 26.72 9.72
CA PRO A 79 14.82 27.03 9.93
C PRO A 79 15.56 26.44 8.72
N GLY A 80 16.44 27.25 8.11
CA GLY A 80 17.08 27.04 6.80
C GLY A 80 17.04 25.61 6.25
N SER A 81 16.55 25.47 5.03
CA SER A 81 16.61 24.22 4.26
C SER A 81 17.97 23.53 4.48
N PRO A 82 18.00 22.24 4.88
CA PRO A 82 19.19 21.45 4.61
C PRO A 82 19.50 21.61 3.12
N ALA A 83 20.79 21.65 2.77
CA ALA A 83 21.31 21.72 1.40
C ALA A 83 20.47 20.86 0.42
N PRO A 84 20.51 21.12 -0.90
CA PRO A 84 19.61 20.51 -1.89
C PRO A 84 19.89 19.01 -2.12
N GLY A 85 19.79 18.19 -1.08
CA GLY A 85 19.46 16.78 -1.18
C GLY A 85 17.98 16.72 -1.57
N ALA A 86 17.69 16.02 -2.65
CA ALA A 86 16.32 15.73 -3.01
C ALA A 86 15.62 15.11 -1.78
N LEU A 87 14.32 15.35 -1.65
CA LEU A 87 13.44 14.81 -0.61
C LEU A 87 13.27 13.27 -0.71
N GLN A 88 14.31 12.55 -1.16
CA GLN A 88 14.40 11.13 -1.50
C GLN A 88 15.53 10.41 -0.74
N ASP A 89 16.25 11.05 0.18
CA ASP A 89 17.38 10.43 0.89
C ASP A 89 17.00 9.56 2.10
N ASP A 90 15.73 9.13 2.22
CA ASP A 90 15.31 8.18 3.27
C ASP A 90 15.50 6.70 2.88
N CYS A 91 16.02 6.40 1.70
CA CYS A 91 16.63 5.09 1.47
C CYS A 91 18.09 5.14 1.87
N ARG A 92 18.36 5.01 3.19
CA ARG A 92 19.71 4.64 3.64
C ARG A 92 20.15 3.43 2.81
N THR A 93 21.28 3.54 2.11
CA THR A 93 21.98 2.36 1.61
C THR A 93 22.31 1.52 2.84
N GLN A 94 21.55 0.45 3.07
CA GLN A 94 21.93 -0.54 4.06
C GLN A 94 23.25 -1.11 3.57
N ALA A 95 24.30 -0.99 4.38
CA ALA A 95 25.47 -1.80 4.18
C ALA A 95 24.97 -3.25 4.24
N ILE A 96 25.09 -3.98 3.14
CA ILE A 96 24.95 -5.42 3.16
C ILE A 96 26.18 -5.89 3.94
N GLU A 97 26.05 -5.99 5.26
CA GLU A 97 26.94 -6.87 6.01
C GLU A 97 26.64 -8.27 5.52
N ILE A 98 27.47 -8.76 4.60
CA ILE A 98 27.60 -10.18 4.36
C ILE A 98 28.27 -10.73 5.61
N LYS A 99 27.48 -10.86 6.68
CA LYS A 99 27.85 -11.67 7.83
C LYS A 99 27.84 -13.08 7.30
N GLU A 100 29.01 -13.73 7.29
CA GLU A 100 29.09 -15.15 6.97
C GLU A 100 28.02 -15.86 7.78
N GLU A 101 27.02 -16.35 7.05
CA GLU A 101 25.84 -16.94 7.62
C GLU A 101 26.32 -18.20 8.34
N SER A 102 26.29 -18.18 9.66
CA SER A 102 26.57 -19.36 10.45
C SER A 102 25.65 -20.46 9.92
N ALA A 103 26.21 -21.62 9.58
CA ALA A 103 25.54 -22.79 9.00
C ALA A 103 24.34 -23.34 9.80
N PHE A 104 23.93 -22.64 10.86
CA PHE A 104 22.77 -22.90 11.70
C PHE A 104 21.48 -22.23 11.20
N LEU A 105 21.52 -21.37 10.17
CA LEU A 105 20.34 -20.77 9.55
C LEU A 105 19.94 -21.43 8.21
N VAL A 106 20.28 -22.71 8.02
CA VAL A 106 19.77 -23.54 6.90
C VAL A 106 18.38 -24.13 7.24
N GLY A 107 17.59 -23.39 8.01
CA GLY A 107 16.17 -23.67 8.23
C GLY A 107 15.38 -22.58 7.52
N GLU A 108 14.44 -22.97 6.66
CA GLU A 108 13.57 -22.07 5.88
C GLU A 108 13.26 -20.77 6.64
N ALA A 109 13.46 -19.64 5.97
CA ALA A 109 13.29 -18.33 6.58
C ALA A 109 11.91 -18.26 7.26
N LEU A 110 11.81 -17.63 8.43
CA LEU A 110 10.56 -17.52 9.19
C LEU A 110 9.38 -17.02 8.33
N GLN A 111 9.68 -16.21 7.32
CA GLN A 111 8.71 -15.73 6.34
C GLN A 111 8.23 -16.82 5.36
N GLU A 112 9.11 -17.75 4.96
CA GLU A 112 8.72 -18.96 4.22
C GLU A 112 7.82 -19.85 5.08
N VAL A 113 8.18 -20.08 6.35
CA VAL A 113 7.36 -20.83 7.32
C VAL A 113 5.97 -20.20 7.49
N LEU A 114 5.89 -18.87 7.62
CA LEU A 114 4.63 -18.13 7.73
C LEU A 114 3.80 -18.17 6.43
N SER A 115 4.47 -18.12 5.26
CA SER A 115 3.81 -18.19 3.96
C SER A 115 3.41 -19.62 3.54
N ALA A 116 4.06 -20.63 4.11
CA ALA A 116 3.77 -22.06 3.93
C ALA A 116 2.68 -22.56 4.90
N GLN A 117 2.25 -21.76 5.90
CA GLN A 117 1.18 -22.15 6.83
C GLN A 117 -0.11 -22.61 6.13
N PRO A 118 -0.58 -21.98 5.03
CA PRO A 118 -1.71 -22.49 4.27
C PRO A 118 -1.43 -23.87 3.66
N ALA A 119 -0.21 -24.15 3.19
CA ALA A 119 0.16 -25.43 2.59
C ALA A 119 0.25 -26.55 3.62
N VAL A 120 0.83 -26.29 4.81
CA VAL A 120 0.88 -27.26 5.92
C VAL A 120 -0.53 -27.62 6.40
N LEU A 121 -1.40 -26.62 6.55
CA LEU A 121 -2.79 -26.85 6.94
C LEU A 121 -3.56 -27.65 5.88
N ILE A 122 -3.39 -27.32 4.60
CA ILE A 122 -4.00 -28.09 3.49
C ILE A 122 -3.49 -29.53 3.49
N GLY A 123 -2.18 -29.75 3.64
CA GLY A 123 -1.57 -31.08 3.68
C GLY A 123 -2.04 -31.92 4.88
N LEU A 124 -2.12 -31.33 6.07
CA LEU A 124 -2.63 -32.00 7.26
C LEU A 124 -4.10 -32.39 7.11
N ILE A 125 -4.92 -31.50 6.56
CA ILE A 125 -6.34 -31.79 6.31
C ILE A 125 -6.46 -32.93 5.31
N ALA A 126 -5.73 -32.86 4.18
CA ALA A 126 -5.73 -33.91 3.18
C ALA A 126 -5.30 -35.27 3.74
N HIS A 127 -4.30 -35.27 4.63
CA HIS A 127 -3.83 -36.47 5.32
C HIS A 127 -4.88 -37.06 6.28
N LEU A 128 -5.54 -36.21 7.09
CA LEU A 128 -6.58 -36.65 8.03
C LEU A 128 -7.85 -37.13 7.32
N THR A 129 -8.13 -36.62 6.11
CA THR A 129 -9.33 -36.97 5.34
C THR A 129 -9.07 -38.02 4.28
N ASP A 130 -7.83 -38.49 4.13
CA ASP A 130 -7.35 -39.37 3.06
C ASP A 130 -7.84 -38.94 1.66
N SER A 131 -7.83 -37.63 1.42
CA SER A 131 -8.34 -37.04 0.17
C SER A 131 -7.58 -35.77 -0.17
N ALA A 132 -7.02 -35.73 -1.38
CA ALA A 132 -6.41 -34.53 -1.96
C ALA A 132 -7.41 -33.72 -2.80
N LEU A 133 -8.68 -34.13 -2.84
CA LEU A 133 -9.71 -33.47 -3.63
C LEU A 133 -10.08 -32.11 -3.00
N GLN A 134 -10.12 -31.06 -3.81
CA GLN A 134 -10.32 -29.69 -3.33
C GLN A 134 -11.66 -29.52 -2.61
N GLU A 135 -12.71 -30.19 -3.08
CA GLU A 135 -14.05 -30.15 -2.49
C GLU A 135 -14.08 -30.77 -1.08
N ASP A 136 -13.34 -31.86 -0.88
CA ASP A 136 -13.25 -32.55 0.41
C ASP A 136 -12.37 -31.79 1.39
N ILE A 137 -11.25 -31.24 0.93
CA ILE A 137 -10.39 -30.34 1.72
C ILE A 137 -11.20 -29.13 2.15
N ALA A 138 -11.96 -28.49 1.26
CA ALA A 138 -12.78 -27.33 1.58
C ALA A 138 -13.88 -27.65 2.60
N ARG A 139 -14.55 -28.81 2.47
CA ARG A 139 -15.59 -29.28 3.40
C ARG A 139 -15.01 -29.52 4.79
N SER A 140 -13.90 -30.22 4.88
CA SER A 140 -13.22 -30.55 6.14
C SER A 140 -12.61 -29.31 6.80
N THR A 141 -12.06 -28.38 6.02
CA THR A 141 -11.56 -27.08 6.52
C THR A 141 -12.66 -26.30 7.23
N ARG A 142 -13.86 -26.20 6.63
CA ARG A 142 -14.99 -25.48 7.26
C ARG A 142 -15.43 -26.13 8.56
N ARG A 143 -15.47 -27.46 8.63
CA ARG A 143 -15.83 -28.22 9.83
C ARG A 143 -14.80 -28.02 10.95
N LEU A 144 -13.51 -28.11 10.65
CA LEU A 144 -12.42 -27.90 11.61
C LEU A 144 -12.38 -26.45 12.12
N LEU A 145 -12.63 -25.47 11.24
CA LEU A 145 -12.75 -24.07 11.65
C LEU A 145 -13.94 -23.84 12.58
N GLN A 146 -15.08 -24.46 12.30
CA GLN A 146 -16.26 -24.36 13.17
C GLN A 146 -15.99 -24.99 14.54
N LEU A 147 -15.41 -26.19 14.60
CA LEU A 147 -15.00 -26.84 15.85
C LEU A 147 -14.03 -25.97 16.65
N GLY A 148 -13.02 -25.37 16.00
CA GLY A 148 -12.09 -24.46 16.66
C GLY A 148 -12.80 -23.23 17.24
N LYS A 149 -13.75 -22.65 16.51
CA LYS A 149 -14.58 -21.55 17.01
C LYS A 149 -15.44 -21.97 18.19
N ASP A 150 -16.03 -23.15 18.15
CA ASP A 150 -16.90 -23.68 19.20
C ASP A 150 -16.09 -23.97 20.49
N ILE A 151 -14.85 -24.45 20.37
CA ILE A 151 -13.93 -24.63 21.52
C ILE A 151 -13.55 -23.27 22.11
N LEU A 152 -13.25 -22.29 21.26
CA LEU A 152 -12.86 -20.94 21.70
C LEU A 152 -14.05 -20.15 22.27
N SER A 153 -15.27 -20.39 21.81
CA SER A 153 -16.48 -19.74 22.29
C SER A 153 -17.08 -20.44 23.53
N GLY A 154 -16.95 -21.77 23.64
CA GLY A 154 -17.47 -22.58 24.75
C GLY A 154 -16.57 -22.70 25.97
N GLY A 155 -15.31 -22.24 25.90
CA GLY A 155 -14.34 -22.33 27.01
C GLY A 155 -14.54 -21.36 28.19
N ARG A 156 -15.64 -20.60 28.23
CA ARG A 156 -15.90 -19.60 29.30
C ARG A 156 -17.05 -19.93 30.26
N GLU A 157 -17.84 -20.98 30.06
CA GLU A 157 -19.07 -21.19 30.85
C GLU A 157 -19.07 -22.40 31.81
N HIS A 158 -17.92 -23.04 32.06
CA HIS A 158 -17.83 -24.19 33.00
C HIS A 158 -16.73 -24.07 34.07
N ALA A 159 -16.41 -22.84 34.51
CA ALA A 159 -15.44 -22.62 35.60
C ALA A 159 -15.94 -21.73 36.74
N ASP A 160 -17.24 -21.42 36.83
CA ASP A 160 -17.75 -20.48 37.86
C ASP A 160 -19.02 -20.93 38.61
N GLN A 161 -19.25 -22.23 38.72
CA GLN A 161 -20.29 -22.79 39.62
C GLN A 161 -19.77 -24.03 40.38
N ALA A 162 -18.78 -23.83 41.24
CA ALA A 162 -18.49 -24.76 42.34
C ALA A 162 -17.72 -24.06 43.47
N SER A 163 -18.27 -22.99 44.04
CA SER A 163 -17.89 -22.52 45.39
C SER A 163 -18.86 -21.45 45.90
N HIS A 164 -20.11 -21.83 46.12
CA HIS A 164 -20.90 -21.21 47.18
C HIS A 164 -22.02 -22.15 47.59
N LEU A 165 -21.99 -22.63 48.83
CA LEU A 165 -23.13 -22.81 49.73
C LEU A 165 -22.58 -23.23 51.12
N PRO A 166 -23.27 -22.84 52.22
CA PRO A 166 -22.73 -22.64 53.56
C PRO A 166 -22.43 -23.92 54.36
#